data_AF-A0A829ZMF3-F1
#
_entry.id   AF-A0A829ZMF3-F1
#
_cell.length_a   1.000
_cell.length_b   1.000
_cell.length_c   1.000
_cell.angle_alpha   90.00
_cell.angle_beta   90.00
_cell.angle_gamma   90.00
#
_symmetry.space_group_name_H-M   'P 1'
#
loop_
_entity.id
_entity.type
_entity.pdbx_description
1 polymer ?
#
loop_
_entity_poly.entity_id
_entity_poly.type
_entity_poly.pdbx_seq_one_letter_code
_entity_poly.pdbx_strand_id
1 'polypeptide(L)'
;MRQKIGTALSPRLLYKAKLVAKSKKKPVNAIIEEALEQYLYKNKNKKTGEEASVVRSTRGSIPAQAEVVRKILEEEDFVEV
;
A
#
# COMPACT_ATOMS: atom_id res chain seq x y z
N MET A 1 12.18 27.37 7.53
CA MET A 1 13.00 27.85 6.38
C MET A 1 12.73 26.95 5.19
N ARG A 2 12.67 27.47 3.95
CA ARG A 2 12.40 26.66 2.75
C ARG A 2 13.71 26.21 2.09
N GLN A 3 13.78 24.93 1.72
CA GLN A 3 14.90 24.36 0.95
C GLN A 3 14.50 24.24 -0.52
N LYS A 4 15.42 24.60 -1.44
CA LYS A 4 15.19 24.44 -2.88
C LYS A 4 15.63 23.04 -3.31
N ILE A 5 14.81 22.39 -4.12
CA ILE A 5 15.11 21.09 -4.71
C ILE A 5 15.01 21.24 -6.23
N GLY A 6 16.09 20.91 -6.95
CA GLY A 6 16.08 20.82 -8.41
C GLY A 6 15.65 19.42 -8.83
N THR A 7 14.53 19.30 -9.54
CA THR A 7 13.98 17.99 -9.96
C THR A 7 13.49 18.06 -11.40
N ALA A 8 13.75 17.01 -12.17
CA ALA A 8 13.15 16.84 -13.49
C ALA A 8 11.73 16.26 -13.35
N LEU A 9 10.75 16.90 -13.99
CA LEU A 9 9.36 16.43 -14.04
C LEU A 9 8.95 16.21 -15.48
N SER A 10 8.07 15.23 -15.72
CA SER A 10 7.55 15.03 -17.06
C SER A 10 6.76 16.28 -17.53
N PRO A 11 6.90 16.71 -18.79
CA PRO A 11 6.24 17.93 -19.28
C PRO A 11 4.72 17.86 -19.13
N ARG A 12 4.13 16.68 -19.37
CA ARG A 12 2.69 16.43 -19.24
C ARG A 12 2.22 16.59 -17.79
N LEU A 13 2.99 16.10 -16.81
CA LEU A 13 2.63 16.22 -15.40
C LEU A 13 2.75 17.68 -14.93
N LEU A 14 3.82 18.37 -15.32
CA LEU A 14 4.00 19.79 -15.02
C LEU A 14 2.87 20.65 -15.61
N TYR A 15 2.43 20.34 -16.83
CA TYR A 15 1.29 21.02 -17.46
C TYR A 15 0.00 20.82 -16.65
N LYS A 16 -0.31 19.59 -16.24
CA LYS A 16 -1.47 19.30 -15.38
C LYS A 16 -1.39 20.03 -14.04
N ALA A 17 -0.22 20.07 -13.41
CA ALA A 17 -0.01 20.81 -12.16
C ALA A 17 -0.26 22.31 -12.33
N LYS A 18 0.19 22.91 -13.45
CA LYS A 18 -0.09 24.31 -13.79
C LYS A 18 -1.57 24.61 -13.98
N LEU A 19 -2.33 23.69 -14.60
CA LEU A 19 -3.78 23.84 -14.75
C LEU A 19 -4.49 23.86 -13.39
N VAL A 20 -4.11 22.96 -12.48
CA VAL A 20 -4.65 22.92 -11.11
C VAL A 20 -4.25 24.16 -10.32
N ALA A 21 -3.01 24.62 -10.46
CA ALA A 21 -2.53 25.85 -9.84
C ALA A 21 -3.37 27.06 -10.29
N LYS A 22 -3.66 27.16 -11.60
CA LYS A 22 -4.52 28.21 -12.18
C LYS A 22 -5.94 28.14 -11.63
N SER A 23 -6.57 26.96 -11.59
CA SER A 23 -7.95 26.82 -11.10
C SER A 23 -8.07 27.15 -9.61
N LYS A 24 -7.08 26.76 -8.81
CA LYS A 24 -7.03 27.04 -7.37
C LYS A 24 -6.48 28.43 -7.01
N LYS A 25 -6.07 29.24 -8.00
CA LYS A 25 -5.38 30.53 -7.81
C LYS A 25 -4.18 30.43 -6.84
N LYS A 26 -3.41 29.36 -6.95
CA LYS A 26 -2.23 29.07 -6.11
C LYS A 26 -0.96 28.98 -6.95
N PRO A 27 0.23 29.24 -6.39
CA PRO A 27 1.49 28.99 -7.08
C PRO A 27 1.70 27.47 -7.29
N VAL A 28 2.36 27.09 -8.39
CA VAL A 28 2.63 25.68 -8.73
C VAL A 28 3.40 24.97 -7.63
N ASN A 29 4.33 25.66 -6.97
CA ASN A 29 5.10 25.10 -5.86
C ASN A 29 4.21 24.65 -4.70
N ALA A 30 3.15 25.40 -4.38
CA ALA A 30 2.21 25.00 -3.34
C ALA A 30 1.43 23.74 -3.71
N ILE A 31 1.07 23.58 -5.00
CA ILE A 31 0.42 22.35 -5.49
C ILE A 31 1.36 21.14 -5.36
N ILE A 32 2.65 21.31 -5.67
CA ILE A 32 3.65 20.25 -5.57
C ILE A 32 3.89 19.89 -4.09
N GLU A 33 3.99 20.88 -3.21
CA GLU A 33 4.17 20.70 -1.76
C GLU A 33 2.96 19.97 -1.15
N GLU A 34 1.73 20.44 -1.42
CA GLU A 34 0.48 19.77 -0.98
C GLU A 34 0.41 18.31 -1.44
N ALA A 35 0.78 18.04 -2.69
CA ALA A 35 0.78 16.67 -3.23
C ALA A 35 1.81 15.78 -2.54
N LEU A 36 3.00 16.32 -2.24
CA LEU A 36 4.06 15.59 -1.53
C LEU A 36 3.65 15.30 -0.09
N GLU A 37 3.06 16.28 0.62
CA GLU A 37 2.52 16.09 1.97
C GLU A 37 1.47 14.98 1.99
N GLN A 38 0.50 15.00 1.06
CA GLN A 38 -0.53 13.97 0.96
C GLN A 38 0.07 12.58 0.68
N TYR A 39 1.07 12.49 -0.19
CA TYR A 39 1.76 11.23 -0.50
C TYR A 39 2.48 10.68 0.73
N LEU A 40 3.24 11.53 1.43
CA LEU A 40 3.96 11.15 2.64
C LEU A 40 3.01 10.78 3.78
N TYR A 41 1.90 11.51 3.95
CA TYR A 41 0.87 11.21 4.95
C TYR A 41 0.23 9.84 4.70
N LYS A 42 -0.19 9.56 3.46
CA LYS A 42 -0.72 8.25 3.06
C LYS A 42 0.27 7.12 3.34
N ASN A 43 1.55 7.33 3.05
CA ASN A 43 2.58 6.32 3.28
C ASN A 43 3.01 6.18 4.74
N LYS A 44 2.92 7.26 5.54
CA LYS A 44 3.15 7.21 6.98
C LYS A 44 2.06 6.40 7.67
N ASN A 45 0.80 6.63 7.31
CA ASN A 45 -0.33 5.89 7.86
C ASN A 45 -0.26 4.39 7.51
N LYS A 46 0.22 4.03 6.31
CA LYS A 46 0.49 2.63 5.93
C LYS A 46 1.55 1.93 6.80
N LYS A 47 2.43 2.68 7.48
CA LYS A 47 3.44 2.11 8.39
C LYS A 47 2.94 1.93 9.82
N THR A 48 1.87 2.63 10.22
CA THR A 48 1.33 2.59 11.60
C THR A 48 0.10 1.69 11.77
N GLY A 49 -0.46 1.14 10.70
CA GLY A 49 -1.51 0.13 10.77
C GLY A 49 -2.00 -0.23 9.38
N GLU A 50 -2.19 -1.52 9.13
CA GLU A 50 -3.16 -2.04 8.15
C GLU A 50 -2.92 -1.56 6.70
N GLU A 51 -2.07 -2.21 5.92
CA GLU A 51 -2.55 -3.05 4.79
C GLU A 51 -1.41 -3.85 4.15
N ALA A 52 -0.22 -3.88 4.74
CA ALA A 52 0.95 -4.54 4.14
C ALA A 52 1.05 -6.05 4.43
N SER A 53 0.17 -6.65 5.24
CA SER A 53 0.46 -8.00 5.75
C SER A 53 -0.75 -8.87 6.12
N VAL A 54 -1.93 -8.69 5.53
CA VAL A 54 -2.89 -9.82 5.52
C VAL A 54 -2.44 -10.79 4.43
N VAL A 55 -2.39 -10.32 3.17
CA VAL A 55 -1.96 -11.15 2.03
C VAL A 55 -0.54 -11.71 2.19
N ARG A 56 0.39 -11.02 2.87
CA ARG A 56 1.75 -11.53 3.12
C ARG A 56 1.82 -12.54 4.28
N SER A 57 0.96 -12.43 5.28
CA SER A 57 0.93 -13.37 6.43
C SER A 57 0.10 -14.61 6.17
N THR A 58 -0.93 -14.51 5.31
CA THR A 58 -1.83 -15.60 4.95
C THR A 58 -1.44 -16.35 3.68
N ARG A 59 -0.35 -15.94 3.00
CA ARG A 59 0.16 -16.65 1.82
C ARG A 59 0.80 -17.97 2.23
N GLY A 60 0.04 -19.06 2.09
CA GLY A 60 0.49 -20.42 2.40
C GLY A 60 0.10 -20.92 3.79
N SER A 61 -0.65 -20.15 4.57
CA SER A 61 -1.18 -20.57 5.87
C SER A 61 -2.71 -20.63 5.81
N ILE A 62 -3.26 -21.84 5.94
CA ILE A 62 -4.68 -22.07 6.15
C ILE A 62 -4.87 -22.25 7.66
N PRO A 63 -5.57 -21.35 8.36
CA PRO A 63 -5.88 -21.56 9.76
C PRO A 63 -6.87 -22.72 9.87
N ALA A 64 -6.39 -23.88 10.28
CA ALA A 64 -7.19 -25.07 10.55
C ALA A 64 -6.96 -25.53 12.00
N GLN A 65 -8.02 -26.01 12.64
CA GLN A 65 -7.89 -26.64 13.97
C GLN A 65 -7.09 -27.94 13.83
N ALA A 66 -6.15 -28.16 14.75
CA ALA A 66 -5.24 -29.31 14.72
C ALA A 66 -5.99 -30.65 14.68
N GLU A 67 -7.15 -30.74 15.31
CA GLU A 67 -8.03 -31.93 15.28
C GLU A 67 -8.53 -32.25 13.87
N VAL A 68 -8.90 -31.22 13.09
CA VAL A 68 -9.38 -31.39 11.71
C VAL A 68 -8.25 -31.85 10.80
N VAL A 69 -7.05 -31.27 10.96
CA VAL A 69 -5.88 -31.67 10.17
C VAL A 69 -5.47 -33.11 10.48
N ARG A 70 -5.52 -33.52 11.76
CA ARG A 70 -5.23 -34.91 12.17
C ARG A 70 -6.23 -35.89 11.55
N LYS A 71 -7.53 -35.60 11.63
CA LYS A 71 -8.58 -36.46 11.06
C LYS A 71 -8.45 -36.68 9.54
N ILE A 72 -7.89 -35.70 8.82
CA ILE A 72 -7.67 -35.79 7.36
C ILE A 72 -6.42 -36.61 7.04
N LEU A 73 -5.41 -36.56 7.92
CA LEU A 73 -4.13 -37.26 7.75
C LEU A 73 -4.13 -38.68 8.32
N GLU A 74 -5.08 -39.01 9.19
CA GLU A 74 -5.31 -40.38 9.65
C GLU A 74 -5.83 -41.20 8.46
N GLU A 75 -5.02 -42.15 8.01
CA GLU A 75 -5.44 -43.17 7.05
C GLU A 75 -6.48 -44.08 7.74
N GLU A 76 -7.56 -44.44 7.03
CA GLU A 76 -8.50 -45.44 7.55
C GLU A 76 -7.76 -46.77 7.68
N ASP A 77 -7.85 -47.40 8.85
CA ASP A 77 -7.31 -48.74 9.07
C ASP A 77 -7.90 -49.67 8.00
N PHE A 78 -7.04 -50.13 7.08
CA PHE A 78 -7.44 -51.14 6.10
C PHE A 78 -7.90 -52.38 6.87
N VAL A 79 -9.16 -52.73 6.71
CA VAL A 79 -9.69 -54.00 7.21
C VAL A 79 -9.02 -55.12 6.41
N GLU A 80 -8.05 -55.81 7.03
CA GLU A 80 -7.55 -57.08 6.52
C GLU A 80 -8.69 -58.12 6.62
N VAL A 81 -9.10 -58.64 5.46
CA VAL A 81 -10.06 -59.76 5.32
C VAL A 81 -9.31 -61.08 5.38
#